data_AF-A0A841JMU6-F1
#
_entry.id   AF-A0A841JMU6-F1
#
_cell.length_a   1.000
_cell.length_b   1.000
_cell.length_c   1.000
_cell.angle_alpha   90.00
_cell.angle_beta   90.00
_cell.angle_gamma   90.00
#
_symmetry.space_group_name_H-M   'P 1'
#
loop_
_entity.id
_entity.type
_entity.pdbx_description
1 polymer ?
#
loop_
_entity_poly.entity_id
_entity_poly.type
_entity_poly.pdbx_seq_one_letter_code
_entity_poly.pdbx_strand_id
1 'polypeptide(L)'
;MSGIKIYCLCFLLFMVSANINARDKVACNSCQQSKSIEDILIGKVFNLIEIKRLNVELKKYKASASVMITAKPTSDSPYYEVTVGYDGPVRFESRYFFRIKKDRINQSNIEPYIEVMDIAEADYVPLLQYRKKSNK
;
A
#
# COMPACT_ATOMS: atom_id res chain seq x y z
N MET A 1 -51.86 23.44 -52.21
CA MET A 1 -52.08 22.00 -51.96
C MET A 1 -50.75 21.29 -51.98
N SER A 2 -50.50 20.51 -50.93
CA SER A 2 -49.60 19.35 -50.82
C SER A 2 -48.10 19.51 -51.10
N GLY A 3 -47.29 19.13 -50.11
CA GLY A 3 -45.85 18.92 -50.25
C GLY A 3 -45.14 18.79 -48.92
N ILE A 4 -45.68 17.98 -48.01
CA ILE A 4 -45.06 17.62 -46.73
C ILE A 4 -43.70 16.98 -47.02
N LYS A 5 -42.62 17.66 -46.61
CA LYS A 5 -41.24 17.15 -46.68
C LYS A 5 -41.06 16.04 -45.65
N ILE A 6 -41.29 14.80 -46.06
CA ILE A 6 -40.90 13.60 -45.30
C ILE A 6 -39.41 13.36 -45.57
N TYR A 7 -38.53 14.08 -44.87
CA TYR A 7 -37.08 13.83 -44.89
C TYR A 7 -36.47 13.87 -43.49
N CYS A 8 -37.20 13.44 -42.47
CA CYS A 8 -36.67 13.32 -41.11
C CYS A 8 -36.89 11.97 -40.43
N LEU A 9 -37.32 10.93 -41.17
CA LEU A 9 -37.66 9.64 -40.55
C LEU A 9 -36.79 8.44 -40.95
N CYS A 10 -35.69 8.63 -41.70
CA CYS A 10 -34.75 7.54 -42.01
C CYS A 10 -33.43 7.62 -41.23
N PHE A 11 -33.10 8.75 -40.61
CA PHE A 11 -31.85 8.90 -39.85
C PHE A 11 -31.97 8.45 -38.37
N LEU A 12 -33.20 8.35 -37.85
CA LEU A 12 -33.44 7.91 -36.46
C LEU A 12 -33.48 6.38 -36.28
N LEU A 13 -33.56 5.61 -37.36
CA LEU A 13 -33.56 4.13 -37.28
C LEU A 13 -32.16 3.50 -37.36
N PHE A 14 -31.13 4.26 -37.71
CA PHE A 14 -29.74 3.76 -37.70
C PHE A 14 -28.99 4.02 -36.38
N MET A 15 -29.56 4.82 -35.47
CA MET A 15 -28.98 5.10 -34.14
C MET A 15 -29.50 4.19 -33.02
N VAL A 16 -30.42 3.25 -33.32
CA VAL A 16 -30.98 2.34 -32.30
C VAL A 16 -30.33 0.95 -32.34
N SER A 17 -29.68 0.56 -33.43
CA SER A 17 -29.03 -0.76 -33.55
C SER A 17 -27.54 -0.78 -33.17
N ALA A 18 -26.91 0.37 -32.92
CA ALA A 18 -25.51 0.43 -32.47
C ALA A 18 -25.35 0.41 -30.93
N ASN A 19 -26.45 0.38 -30.16
CA ASN A 19 -26.42 0.50 -28.70
C ASN A 19 -26.77 -0.79 -27.94
N ILE A 20 -26.86 -1.94 -28.62
CA ILE A 20 -27.26 -3.20 -28.00
C ILE A 20 -26.06 -4.11 -27.63
N ASN A 21 -24.82 -3.77 -28.04
CA ASN A 21 -23.64 -4.61 -27.74
C ASN A 21 -22.58 -3.98 -26.82
N ALA A 22 -22.84 -2.81 -26.22
CA ALA A 22 -21.86 -2.16 -25.33
C ALA A 22 -22.17 -2.33 -23.83
N ARG A 23 -23.34 -2.85 -23.44
CA ARG A 23 -23.71 -3.04 -22.02
C ARG A 23 -23.49 -4.45 -21.47
N ASP A 24 -23.32 -5.46 -22.32
CA ASP A 24 -23.11 -6.86 -21.86
C ASP A 24 -21.64 -7.30 -21.80
N LYS A 25 -20.68 -6.38 -21.98
CA LYS A 25 -19.24 -6.64 -21.81
C LYS A 25 -18.49 -5.63 -20.93
N VAL A 26 -19.20 -4.93 -20.05
CA VAL A 26 -18.59 -4.19 -18.94
C VAL A 26 -19.08 -4.72 -17.59
N ALA A 27 -19.31 -6.03 -17.51
CA ALA A 27 -19.04 -6.79 -16.30
C ALA A 27 -17.65 -7.42 -16.45
N CYS A 28 -16.65 -6.62 -16.84
CA CYS A 28 -15.28 -7.01 -16.54
C CYS A 28 -15.16 -6.82 -15.05
N ASN A 29 -15.19 -7.94 -14.33
CA ASN A 29 -14.80 -8.09 -12.94
C ASN A 29 -13.99 -6.86 -12.51
N SER A 30 -14.51 -6.08 -11.56
CA SER A 30 -13.61 -5.52 -10.57
C SER A 30 -12.94 -6.74 -9.93
N CYS A 31 -11.89 -7.23 -10.59
CA CYS A 31 -10.87 -8.03 -9.99
C CYS A 31 -10.37 -7.11 -8.91
N GLN A 32 -10.97 -7.28 -7.73
CA GLN A 32 -10.56 -6.67 -6.49
C GLN A 32 -9.15 -7.19 -6.36
N GLN A 33 -8.19 -6.44 -6.92
CA GLN A 33 -6.79 -6.81 -6.98
C GLN A 33 -6.43 -7.11 -5.55
N SER A 34 -6.30 -8.41 -5.25
CA SER A 34 -5.92 -8.85 -3.92
C SER A 34 -4.56 -8.22 -3.70
N LYS A 35 -4.49 -7.17 -2.88
CA LYS A 35 -3.23 -6.52 -2.56
C LYS A 35 -2.26 -7.61 -2.11
N SER A 36 -1.04 -7.58 -2.64
CA SER A 36 -0.02 -8.52 -2.19
C SER A 36 0.17 -8.36 -0.67
N ILE A 37 0.61 -9.42 0.00
CA ILE A 37 0.91 -9.34 1.44
C ILE A 37 1.95 -8.24 1.69
N GLU A 38 2.88 -8.08 0.75
CA GLU A 38 3.86 -7.02 0.73
C GLU A 38 3.21 -5.62 0.73
N ASP A 39 2.25 -5.36 -0.16
CA ASP A 39 1.54 -4.06 -0.22
C ASP A 39 0.76 -3.77 1.06
N ILE A 40 0.14 -4.79 1.65
CA ILE A 40 -0.57 -4.66 2.93
C ILE A 40 0.42 -4.29 4.03
N LEU A 41 1.54 -4.99 4.11
CA LEU A 41 2.58 -4.77 5.11
C LEU A 41 3.18 -3.37 4.99
N ILE A 42 3.56 -2.97 3.77
CA ILE A 42 4.09 -1.63 3.47
C ILE A 42 3.10 -0.56 3.90
N GLY A 43 1.83 -0.69 3.52
CA GLY A 43 0.79 0.26 3.89
C GLY A 43 0.58 0.38 5.40
N LYS A 44 0.73 -0.71 6.15
CA LYS A 44 0.61 -0.70 7.62
C LYS A 44 1.85 -0.10 8.29
N VAL A 45 3.05 -0.46 7.85
CA VAL A 45 4.30 0.10 8.37
C VAL A 45 4.40 1.60 8.12
N PHE A 46 3.99 2.08 6.94
CA PHE A 46 3.92 3.52 6.65
C PHE A 46 2.97 4.28 7.57
N ASN A 47 1.98 3.61 8.15
CA ASN A 47 1.01 4.24 9.03
C ASN A 47 1.48 4.40 10.47
N LEU A 48 2.62 3.80 10.84
CA LEU A 48 3.23 3.96 12.15
C LEU A 48 3.66 5.41 12.39
N ILE A 49 3.54 5.86 13.64
CA ILE A 49 3.84 7.24 14.06
C ILE A 49 5.30 7.59 13.78
N GLU A 50 6.22 6.65 14.03
CA GLU A 50 7.66 6.78 13.78
C GLU A 50 7.94 7.13 12.32
N ILE A 51 7.25 6.45 11.40
CA ILE A 51 7.47 6.59 9.97
C ILE A 51 6.81 7.85 9.44
N LYS A 52 5.62 8.20 9.94
CA LYS A 52 4.98 9.49 9.66
C LYS A 52 5.88 10.66 10.08
N ARG A 53 6.48 10.60 11.28
CA ARG A 53 7.42 11.62 11.78
C ARG A 53 8.69 11.70 10.93
N LEU A 54 9.29 10.54 10.62
CA LEU A 54 10.45 10.45 9.73
C LEU A 54 10.15 11.08 8.37
N ASN A 55 9.00 10.78 7.78
CA ASN A 55 8.63 11.33 6.48
C ASN A 55 8.47 12.86 6.51
N VAL A 56 7.95 13.42 7.60
CA VAL A 56 7.88 14.89 7.79
C VAL A 56 9.28 15.50 7.91
N GLU A 57 10.18 14.84 8.63
CA GLU A 57 11.58 15.28 8.76
C GLU A 57 12.29 15.26 7.40
N LEU A 58 12.19 14.17 6.65
CA LEU A 58 12.84 13.98 5.35
C LEU A 58 12.38 14.99 4.29
N LYS A 59 11.13 15.46 4.36
CA LYS A 59 10.63 16.50 3.45
C LYS A 59 11.42 17.81 3.54
N LYS A 60 12.03 18.13 4.69
CA LYS A 60 12.93 19.29 4.85
C LYS A 60 14.14 19.20 3.91
N TYR A 61 14.54 17.98 3.57
CA TYR A 61 15.67 17.66 2.72
C TYR A 61 15.26 17.25 1.30
N LYS A 62 14.00 17.51 0.90
CA LYS A 62 13.44 17.06 -0.39
C LYS A 62 13.50 15.53 -0.59
N ALA A 63 13.45 14.77 0.50
CA ALA A 63 13.40 13.31 0.50
C ALA A 63 12.06 12.82 1.07
N SER A 64 11.79 11.51 0.94
CA SER A 64 10.63 10.84 1.53
C SER A 64 11.05 9.52 2.16
N ALA A 65 10.31 9.08 3.18
CA ALA A 65 10.51 7.76 3.73
C ALA A 65 10.17 6.71 2.67
N SER A 66 10.89 5.59 2.68
CA SER A 66 10.68 4.43 1.81
C SER A 66 10.76 3.15 2.64
N VAL A 67 9.97 2.16 2.26
CA VAL A 67 9.80 0.90 2.99
C VAL A 67 10.20 -0.24 2.06
N MET A 68 11.10 -1.10 2.54
CA MET A 68 11.62 -2.24 1.81
C MET A 68 11.42 -3.51 2.63
N ILE A 69 10.86 -4.55 2.02
CA ILE A 69 10.78 -5.87 2.63
C ILE A 69 12.10 -6.59 2.36
N THR A 70 12.85 -6.87 3.42
CA THR A 70 14.20 -7.43 3.33
C THR A 70 14.23 -8.94 3.50
N ALA A 71 13.23 -9.52 4.19
CA ALA A 71 13.07 -10.96 4.30
C ALA A 71 11.60 -11.36 4.33
N LYS A 72 11.31 -12.52 3.73
CA LYS A 72 10.02 -13.20 3.83
C LYS A 72 10.13 -14.36 4.83
N PRO A 73 9.00 -14.78 5.45
CA PRO A 73 9.02 -15.89 6.39
C PRO A 73 9.51 -17.18 5.76
N THR A 74 10.29 -17.92 6.53
CA THR A 74 10.80 -19.27 6.21
C THR A 74 10.30 -20.28 7.24
N SER A 75 10.79 -21.52 7.18
CA SER A 75 10.63 -22.50 8.27
C SER A 75 11.28 -22.04 9.57
N ASP A 76 12.42 -21.37 9.45
CA ASP A 76 13.29 -21.06 10.58
C ASP A 76 12.96 -19.69 11.21
N SER A 77 12.39 -18.78 10.41
CA SER A 77 11.92 -17.48 10.87
C SER A 77 10.48 -17.23 10.40
N PRO A 78 9.48 -17.18 11.30
CA PRO A 78 8.10 -16.92 10.94
C PRO A 78 7.81 -15.43 10.66
N TYR A 79 8.83 -14.61 10.46
CA TYR A 79 8.73 -13.15 10.37
C TYR A 79 8.91 -12.65 8.95
N TYR A 80 8.16 -11.60 8.60
CA TYR A 80 8.57 -10.67 7.57
C TYR A 80 9.49 -9.64 8.21
N GLU A 81 10.59 -9.32 7.54
CA GLU A 81 11.48 -8.24 7.94
C GLU A 81 11.31 -7.05 7.01
N VAL A 82 11.21 -5.87 7.61
CA VAL A 82 10.93 -4.62 6.92
C VAL A 82 11.93 -3.58 7.37
N THR A 83 12.64 -3.03 6.42
CA THR A 83 13.52 -1.89 6.65
C THR A 83 12.83 -0.62 6.17
N VAL A 84 12.84 0.42 7.01
CA VAL A 84 12.35 1.75 6.65
C VAL A 84 13.51 2.73 6.68
N GLY A 85 13.58 3.56 5.65
CA GLY A 85 14.70 4.45 5.42
C GLY A 85 14.36 5.49 4.38
N TYR A 86 15.35 5.95 3.65
CA TYR A 86 15.17 6.83 2.51
C TYR A 86 16.25 6.60 1.46
N ASP A 87 15.90 6.78 0.20
CA ASP A 87 16.86 6.69 -0.90
C ASP A 87 17.69 7.98 -0.93
N GLY A 88 18.94 7.88 -0.47
CA GLY A 88 19.94 8.92 -0.68
C GLY A 88 20.53 8.84 -2.10
N PRO A 89 21.36 9.82 -2.51
CA PRO A 89 21.95 9.84 -3.84
C PRO A 89 22.82 8.62 -4.18
N VAL A 90 23.35 7.94 -3.16
CA VAL A 90 24.33 6.84 -3.33
C VAL A 90 23.79 5.49 -2.84
N ARG A 91 22.90 5.48 -1.84
CA ARG A 91 22.35 4.26 -1.24
C ARG A 91 21.09 4.55 -0.45
N PHE A 92 20.33 3.49 -0.18
CA PHE A 92 19.27 3.50 0.81
C PHE A 92 19.85 3.65 2.23
N GLU A 93 19.38 4.63 2.99
CA GLU A 93 19.76 4.85 4.38
C GLU A 93 18.66 4.34 5.33
N SER A 94 18.95 3.23 6.00
CA SER A 94 18.04 2.60 6.96
C SER A 94 17.93 3.40 8.25
N ARG A 95 16.70 3.53 8.76
CA ARG A 95 16.38 4.21 10.02
C ARG A 95 15.68 3.30 11.01
N TYR A 96 14.82 2.40 10.53
CA TYR A 96 14.13 1.42 11.36
C TYR A 96 14.20 0.05 10.72
N PHE A 97 14.32 -0.98 11.57
CA PHE A 97 14.22 -2.38 11.18
C PHE A 97 13.08 -2.98 11.99
N PHE A 98 12.01 -3.37 11.32
CA PHE A 98 10.85 -4.00 11.92
C PHE A 98 10.79 -5.46 11.52
N ARG A 99 10.21 -6.28 12.39
CA ARG A 99 9.76 -7.62 12.04
C ARG A 99 8.32 -7.86 12.49
N ILE A 100 7.55 -8.55 11.66
CA ILE A 100 6.13 -8.84 11.89
C ILE A 100 5.87 -10.32 11.59
N LYS A 101 5.23 -11.04 12.53
CA LYS A 101 4.89 -12.46 12.33
C LYS A 101 3.87 -12.63 11.20
N LYS A 102 4.08 -13.64 10.35
CA LYS A 102 3.25 -13.91 9.16
C LYS A 102 1.77 -14.11 9.46
N ASP A 103 1.44 -14.73 10.60
CA ASP A 103 0.07 -15.01 11.04
C ASP A 103 -0.67 -13.76 11.56
N ARG A 104 0.04 -12.64 11.74
CA ARG A 104 -0.52 -11.39 12.29
C ARG A 104 -0.76 -10.31 11.23
N ILE A 105 -0.32 -10.51 9.99
CA ILE A 105 -0.41 -9.46 8.96
C ILE A 105 -1.84 -9.06 8.66
N ASN A 106 -2.79 -10.00 8.66
CA ASN A 106 -4.17 -9.69 8.30
C ASN A 106 -4.97 -9.03 9.44
N GLN A 107 -4.39 -8.88 10.63
CA GLN A 107 -5.04 -8.19 11.76
C GLN A 107 -5.26 -6.72 11.43
N SER A 108 -6.43 -6.16 11.76
CA SER A 108 -6.74 -4.75 11.51
C SER A 108 -5.72 -3.81 12.18
N ASN A 109 -5.40 -4.09 13.45
CA ASN A 109 -4.32 -3.46 14.18
C ASN A 109 -3.14 -4.42 14.34
N ILE A 110 -2.05 -4.14 13.61
CA ILE A 110 -0.84 -4.97 13.68
C ILE A 110 0.17 -4.49 14.72
N GLU A 111 0.04 -3.26 15.24
CA GLU A 111 1.07 -2.62 16.06
C GLU A 111 1.52 -3.45 17.28
N PRO A 112 0.63 -4.15 18.01
CA PRO A 112 1.05 -5.01 19.14
C PRO A 112 1.94 -6.18 18.74
N TYR A 113 1.98 -6.53 17.45
CA TYR A 113 2.73 -7.65 16.90
C TYR A 113 3.96 -7.21 16.10
N ILE A 114 4.26 -5.91 16.09
CA ILE A 114 5.48 -5.38 15.49
C ILE A 114 6.57 -5.40 16.54
N GLU A 115 7.71 -5.94 16.15
CA GLU A 115 8.96 -5.84 16.89
C GLU A 115 9.90 -4.93 16.10
N VAL A 116 10.70 -4.14 16.79
CA VAL A 116 11.65 -3.19 16.22
C VAL A 116 13.04 -3.48 16.78
N MET A 117 14.06 -3.39 15.94
CA MET A 117 15.45 -3.53 16.37
C MET A 117 15.83 -2.34 17.25
N ASP A 118 16.13 -2.61 18.51
CA ASP A 118 16.77 -1.65 19.41
C ASP A 118 18.29 -1.77 19.24
N ILE A 119 18.87 -0.83 18.49
CA ILE A 119 20.31 -0.85 18.14
C ILE A 119 21.19 -0.83 19.39
N ALA A 120 20.74 -0.18 20.47
CA ALA A 120 21.52 -0.09 21.71
C ALA A 120 21.60 -1.44 22.43
N GLU A 121 20.53 -2.24 22.35
CA GLU A 121 20.44 -3.56 22.98
C GLU A 121 20.83 -4.70 22.03
N ALA A 122 21.02 -4.38 20.74
CA ALA A 122 21.27 -5.34 19.66
C ALA A 122 20.22 -6.47 19.62
N ASP A 123 18.96 -6.15 19.96
CA ASP A 123 17.86 -7.10 19.99
C ASP A 123 16.55 -6.48 19.47
N TYR A 124 15.65 -7.33 19.01
CA TYR A 124 14.30 -6.95 18.61
C TYR A 124 13.38 -6.91 19.83
N VAL A 125 12.82 -5.74 20.09
CA VAL A 125 11.88 -5.51 21.20
C VAL A 125 10.48 -5.19 20.67
N PRO A 126 9.41 -5.49 21.41
CA PRO A 126 8.06 -5.06 21.03
C PRO A 126 7.99 -3.54 20.81
N LEU A 127 7.31 -3.10 19.75
CA LEU A 127 7.20 -1.69 19.37
C LEU A 127 6.67 -0.80 20.51
N LEU A 128 5.69 -1.32 21.28
CA LEU A 128 5.15 -0.61 22.44
C LEU A 128 6.19 -0.40 23.54
N GLN A 129 7.11 -1.35 23.74
CA GLN A 129 8.20 -1.22 24.71
C GLN A 129 9.24 -0.22 24.21
N TYR A 130 9.62 -0.29 22.94
CA TYR A 130 10.52 0.68 22.31
C TYR A 130 10.02 2.12 22.48
N ARG A 131 8.74 2.38 22.18
CA ARG A 131 8.10 3.71 22.35
C ARG A 131 8.17 4.23 23.79
N LYS A 132 8.06 3.35 24.79
CA LYS A 132 8.16 3.74 26.20
C LYS A 132 9.58 4.16 26.59
N LYS A 133 10.60 3.55 25.97
CA LYS A 133 12.00 3.94 26.18
C LYS A 133 12.32 5.27 25.48
N SER A 134 11.89 5.45 24.24
CA SER A 134 12.22 6.64 23.43
C SER A 134 11.49 7.93 23.85
N ASN A 135 10.44 7.85 24.67
CA ASN A 135 9.73 9.01 25.22
C ASN A 135 10.24 9.43 26.61
N LYS A 136 11.34 8.88 27.09
CA LYS A 136 12.09 9.38 28.26
C LYS A 136 13.20 10.32 27.80
#